data_AF-A0A1B6HZF2-F1
#
_entry.id   AF-A0A1B6HZF2-F1
#
_cell.length_a   1.000
_cell.length_b   1.000
_cell.length_c   1.000
_cell.angle_alpha   90.00
_cell.angle_beta   90.00
_cell.angle_gamma   90.00
#
_symmetry.space_group_name_H-M   'P 1'
#
loop_
_entity.id
_entity.type
_entity.pdbx_description
1 polymer ?
#
loop_
_entity_poly.entity_id
_entity_poly.type
_entity_poly.pdbx_seq_one_letter_code
_entity_poly.pdbx_strand_id
1 'polypeptide(L)'
;MIFRILPGLSFVLLLFLPLIFGTAEVKVAFRTIADVDDQGVDLVSSKDIADVCETLRTLDESLTKMLTDPPVDGGEELMKELRTYNQACLHLLNHCLEDKGKAFTAAKDMLERGGPEFLDIDINEDQLEQRFQWEKDALENMQNARKKTNILWYDLWRIYNKVPLTK
;
A
#
# COMPACT_ATOMS: atom_id res chain seq x y z
N MET A 1 -25.97 51.67 -5.95
CA MET A 1 -27.40 51.64 -6.34
C MET A 1 -27.93 50.27 -5.98
N ILE A 2 -28.73 50.21 -4.92
CA ILE A 2 -29.36 49.01 -4.36
C ILE A 2 -30.57 48.68 -5.22
N PHE A 3 -30.76 47.42 -5.60
CA PHE A 3 -32.08 46.89 -5.94
C PHE A 3 -32.38 45.66 -5.08
N ARG A 4 -33.41 45.83 -4.25
CA ARG A 4 -34.13 44.81 -3.49
C ARG A 4 -35.61 44.96 -3.86
N ILE A 5 -36.23 43.93 -4.43
CA ILE A 5 -37.67 43.63 -4.45
C ILE A 5 -37.75 42.09 -4.57
N LEU A 6 -38.03 41.29 -3.52
CA LEU A 6 -39.31 40.95 -2.83
C LEU A 6 -39.96 39.65 -3.38
N PRO A 7 -40.84 38.96 -2.61
CA PRO A 7 -40.75 37.53 -2.36
C PRO A 7 -41.94 36.71 -2.91
N GLY A 8 -41.75 35.39 -2.94
CA GLY A 8 -42.85 34.41 -2.90
C GLY A 8 -43.29 33.86 -4.26
N LEU A 9 -42.84 32.64 -4.58
CA LEU A 9 -43.75 31.51 -4.79
C LEU A 9 -42.99 30.19 -4.63
N SER A 10 -43.70 29.24 -4.05
CA SER A 10 -43.24 27.96 -3.54
C SER A 10 -43.00 26.91 -4.63
N PHE A 11 -42.21 25.90 -4.27
CA PHE A 11 -42.06 24.57 -4.89
C PHE A 11 -41.44 24.53 -6.29
N VAL A 12 -40.20 24.05 -6.37
CA VAL A 12 -39.92 22.63 -6.65
C VAL A 12 -38.56 22.28 -6.02
N LEU A 13 -38.58 21.38 -5.03
CA LEU A 13 -37.41 20.69 -4.49
C LEU A 13 -36.95 19.66 -5.54
N LEU A 14 -36.25 20.11 -6.59
CA LEU A 14 -35.66 19.24 -7.60
C LEU A 14 -34.26 18.83 -7.14
N LEU A 15 -34.22 17.62 -6.59
CA LEU A 15 -33.14 16.65 -6.70
C LEU A 15 -31.74 17.13 -6.29
N PHE A 16 -31.41 16.78 -5.06
CA PHE A 16 -30.03 16.46 -4.68
C PHE A 16 -29.37 15.55 -5.73
N LEU A 17 -28.10 15.85 -5.98
CA LEU A 17 -27.13 15.19 -6.87
C LEU A 17 -27.25 15.59 -8.35
N PRO A 18 -26.12 15.86 -9.03
CA PRO A 18 -24.88 15.09 -8.88
C PRO A 18 -23.58 15.92 -8.86
N LEU A 19 -22.47 15.23 -8.52
CA LEU A 19 -21.15 15.27 -9.17
C LEU A 19 -20.01 15.17 -8.14
N ILE A 20 -19.77 13.92 -7.72
CA ILE A 20 -18.45 13.25 -7.77
C ILE A 20 -17.26 14.22 -7.62
N PHE A 21 -17.05 14.76 -6.43
CA PHE A 21 -15.73 15.21 -6.00
C PHE A 21 -15.15 14.12 -5.10
N GLY A 22 -14.61 13.08 -5.72
CA GLY A 22 -13.96 12.01 -4.98
C GLY A 22 -13.20 11.11 -5.92
N THR A 23 -11.94 11.42 -6.22
CA THR A 23 -11.15 10.52 -7.07
C THR A 23 -9.66 10.43 -6.77
N ALA A 24 -8.99 11.42 -6.15
CA ALA A 24 -7.54 11.34 -5.91
C ALA A 24 -7.13 11.36 -4.42
N GLU A 25 -7.47 12.42 -3.67
CA GLU A 25 -7.08 12.54 -2.24
C GLU A 25 -7.73 11.46 -1.35
N VAL A 26 -8.97 11.07 -1.66
CA VAL A 26 -9.72 10.02 -0.95
C VAL A 26 -9.12 8.63 -1.21
N LYS A 27 -8.51 8.37 -2.38
CA LYS A 27 -7.96 7.03 -2.68
C LYS A 27 -6.73 6.67 -1.88
N VAL A 28 -5.90 7.66 -1.53
CA VAL A 28 -4.75 7.44 -0.62
C VAL A 28 -5.22 7.19 0.81
N ALA A 29 -6.31 7.85 1.22
CA ALA A 29 -6.87 7.75 2.57
C ALA A 29 -7.68 6.46 2.84
N PHE A 30 -8.00 5.66 1.81
CA PHE A 30 -8.88 4.50 1.95
C PHE A 30 -8.43 3.30 1.11
N ARG A 31 -7.13 3.01 1.08
CA ARG A 31 -6.70 1.67 0.66
C ARG A 31 -7.19 0.66 1.69
N THR A 32 -7.73 -0.44 1.21
CA THR A 32 -8.26 -1.55 2.01
C THR A 32 -7.42 -2.79 1.78
N ILE A 33 -7.61 -3.81 2.63
CA ILE A 33 -6.95 -5.10 2.43
C ILE A 33 -7.26 -5.66 1.02
N ALA A 34 -8.48 -5.46 0.51
CA ALA A 34 -8.87 -5.88 -0.84
C ALA A 34 -8.11 -5.14 -1.97
N ASP A 35 -7.56 -3.95 -1.71
CA ASP A 35 -6.73 -3.23 -2.69
C ASP A 35 -5.31 -3.79 -2.78
N VAL A 36 -4.83 -4.45 -1.71
CA VAL A 36 -3.45 -4.94 -1.59
C VAL A 36 -3.35 -6.47 -1.68
N ASP A 37 -4.41 -7.18 -1.33
CA ASP A 37 -4.53 -8.64 -1.38
C ASP A 37 -5.94 -9.05 -1.82
N ASP A 38 -6.00 -9.76 -2.94
CA ASP A 38 -7.24 -10.17 -3.58
C ASP A 38 -7.95 -11.29 -2.78
N GLN A 39 -7.27 -11.90 -1.79
CA GLN A 39 -7.85 -12.90 -0.89
C GLN A 39 -8.62 -12.30 0.28
N GLY A 40 -8.45 -11.01 0.59
CA GLY A 40 -9.21 -10.31 1.61
C GLY A 40 -8.98 -10.77 3.05
N VAL A 41 -7.92 -11.55 3.31
CA VAL A 41 -7.57 -12.06 4.64
C VAL A 41 -6.41 -11.24 5.18
N ASP A 42 -6.60 -10.57 6.32
CA ASP A 42 -5.52 -9.86 7.02
C ASP A 42 -4.57 -10.87 7.67
N LEU A 43 -3.37 -11.00 7.11
CA LEU A 43 -2.32 -11.93 7.55
C LEU A 43 -1.44 -11.33 8.66
N VAL A 44 -1.59 -10.03 8.94
CA VAL A 44 -0.81 -9.32 9.96
C VAL A 44 -1.47 -9.54 11.33
N SER A 45 -0.75 -10.23 12.21
CA SER A 45 -1.28 -10.70 13.50
C SER A 45 -1.54 -9.58 14.52
N SER A 46 -0.73 -8.52 14.50
CA SER A 46 -0.84 -7.38 15.40
C SER A 46 -0.95 -6.08 14.63
N LYS A 47 -1.80 -5.19 15.15
CA LYS A 47 -1.97 -3.83 14.62
C LYS A 47 -1.23 -2.80 15.45
N ASP A 48 -0.46 -3.19 16.47
CA ASP A 48 0.44 -2.23 17.12
C ASP A 48 1.55 -1.81 16.15
N ILE A 49 1.86 -0.51 16.17
CA ILE A 49 2.81 0.07 15.22
C ILE A 49 4.22 -0.53 15.35
N ALA A 50 4.66 -0.90 16.56
CA ALA A 50 5.97 -1.51 16.75
C ALA A 50 6.02 -2.89 16.08
N ASP A 51 4.97 -3.69 16.25
CA ASP A 51 4.85 -5.01 15.64
C ASP A 51 4.72 -4.93 14.11
N VAL A 52 4.00 -3.92 13.59
CA VAL A 52 3.90 -3.67 12.15
C VAL A 52 5.28 -3.32 11.56
N CYS A 53 6.03 -2.43 12.21
CA CYS A 53 7.39 -2.10 11.76
C CYS A 53 8.32 -3.30 11.82
N GLU A 54 8.24 -4.11 12.87
CA GLU A 54 9.06 -5.32 12.99
C GLU A 54 8.71 -6.38 11.93
N THR A 55 7.42 -6.54 11.64
CA THR A 55 6.93 -7.40 10.57
C THR A 55 7.51 -6.96 9.22
N LEU A 56 7.50 -5.65 8.95
CA LEU A 56 8.08 -5.11 7.72
C LEU A 56 9.59 -5.39 7.64
N ARG A 57 10.36 -5.17 8.71
CA ARG A 57 11.81 -5.44 8.70
C ARG A 57 12.11 -6.92 8.43
N THR A 58 11.44 -7.81 9.16
CA THR A 58 11.64 -9.27 9.03
C THR A 58 11.32 -9.75 7.62
N LEU A 59 10.21 -9.27 7.06
CA LEU A 59 9.79 -9.65 5.70
C LEU A 59 10.70 -9.03 4.63
N ASP A 60 11.18 -7.80 4.81
CA ASP A 60 12.15 -7.17 3.89
C ASP A 60 13.44 -8.01 3.79
N GLU A 61 13.98 -8.44 4.93
CA GLU A 61 15.14 -9.33 4.99
C GLU A 61 14.86 -10.70 4.33
N SER A 62 13.72 -11.31 4.65
CA SER A 62 13.32 -12.62 4.12
C SER A 62 13.14 -12.58 2.59
N LEU A 63 12.38 -11.59 2.09
CA LEU A 63 12.14 -11.38 0.67
C LEU A 63 13.44 -11.07 -0.08
N THR A 64 14.31 -10.23 0.49
CA THR A 64 15.63 -9.93 -0.10
C THR A 64 16.45 -11.19 -0.26
N LYS A 65 16.47 -12.05 0.77
CA LYS A 65 17.17 -13.34 0.73
C LYS A 65 16.57 -14.29 -0.32
N MET A 66 15.25 -14.44 -0.34
CA MET A 66 14.56 -15.33 -1.30
C MET A 66 14.73 -14.88 -2.75
N LEU A 67 14.75 -13.57 -3.01
CA LEU A 67 14.94 -13.07 -4.38
C LEU A 67 16.42 -13.10 -4.82
N THR A 68 17.36 -13.02 -3.87
CA THR A 68 18.80 -13.11 -4.16
C THR A 68 19.26 -14.55 -4.43
N ASP A 69 18.80 -15.51 -3.62
CA ASP A 69 19.07 -16.94 -3.80
C ASP A 69 17.76 -17.74 -3.69
N PRO A 70 17.03 -17.88 -4.80
CA PRO A 70 15.72 -18.52 -4.82
C PRO A 70 15.76 -19.96 -4.32
N PRO A 71 15.09 -20.30 -3.21
CA PRO A 71 14.99 -21.67 -2.74
C PRO A 71 14.16 -22.53 -3.70
N VAL A 72 14.41 -23.83 -3.71
CA VAL A 72 13.58 -24.76 -4.47
C VAL A 72 12.19 -24.82 -3.83
N ASP A 73 11.14 -24.74 -4.64
CA ASP A 73 9.73 -24.81 -4.24
C ASP A 73 9.26 -23.71 -3.26
N GLY A 74 10.03 -22.62 -3.11
CA GLY A 74 9.68 -21.49 -2.22
C GLY A 74 8.68 -20.47 -2.79
N GLY A 75 8.10 -20.74 -3.96
CA GLY A 75 7.25 -19.79 -4.67
C GLY A 75 5.99 -19.38 -3.91
N GLU A 76 5.33 -20.33 -3.24
CA GLU A 76 4.14 -20.05 -2.42
C GLU A 76 4.47 -19.18 -1.20
N GLU A 77 5.60 -19.48 -0.55
CA GLU A 77 6.08 -18.74 0.62
C GLU A 77 6.44 -17.30 0.25
N LEU A 78 7.19 -17.09 -0.84
CA LEU A 78 7.48 -15.76 -1.37
C LEU A 78 6.20 -14.96 -1.62
N MET A 79 5.21 -15.57 -2.27
CA MET A 79 3.93 -14.91 -2.56
C MET A 79 3.13 -14.59 -1.30
N LYS A 80 3.22 -15.42 -0.27
CA LYS A 80 2.61 -15.15 1.04
C LYS A 80 3.32 -14.00 1.75
N GLU A 81 4.64 -13.97 1.73
CA GLU A 81 5.44 -12.89 2.33
C GLU A 81 5.19 -11.55 1.65
N LEU A 82 5.17 -11.50 0.31
CA LEU A 82 4.85 -10.27 -0.45
C LEU A 82 3.46 -9.71 -0.10
N ARG A 83 2.46 -10.59 0.02
CA ARG A 83 1.10 -10.19 0.42
C ARG A 83 1.08 -9.66 1.85
N THR A 84 1.72 -10.37 2.78
CA THR A 84 1.83 -9.96 4.19
C THR A 84 2.55 -8.61 4.31
N TYR A 85 3.61 -8.41 3.53
CA TYR A 85 4.36 -7.15 3.49
C TYR A 85 3.47 -5.99 3.02
N ASN A 86 2.71 -6.19 1.94
CA ASN A 86 1.79 -5.18 1.43
C ASN A 86 0.69 -4.82 2.44
N GLN A 87 0.18 -5.80 3.19
CA GLN A 87 -0.79 -5.55 4.26
C GLN A 87 -0.15 -4.80 5.44
N ALA A 88 1.07 -5.14 5.83
CA ALA A 88 1.81 -4.42 6.87
C ALA A 88 2.10 -2.96 6.47
N CYS A 89 2.46 -2.71 5.20
CA CYS A 89 2.59 -1.37 4.63
C CYS A 89 1.29 -0.59 4.73
N LEU A 90 0.15 -1.23 4.45
CA LEU A 90 -1.16 -0.61 4.58
C LEU A 90 -1.47 -0.25 6.03
N HIS A 91 -1.19 -1.12 6.99
CA HIS A 91 -1.37 -0.82 8.42
C HIS A 91 -0.48 0.34 8.85
N LEU A 92 0.77 0.40 8.41
CA LEU A 92 1.66 1.54 8.66
C LEU A 92 1.09 2.84 8.07
N LEU A 93 0.54 2.78 6.86
CA LEU A 93 -0.10 3.93 6.22
C LEU A 93 -1.27 4.44 7.06
N ASN A 94 -2.13 3.54 7.55
CA ASN A 94 -3.25 3.88 8.42
C ASN A 94 -2.78 4.53 9.73
N HIS A 95 -1.74 3.99 10.37
CA HIS A 95 -1.11 4.62 11.54
C HIS A 95 -0.58 6.01 11.25
N CYS A 96 0.00 6.25 10.07
CA CYS A 96 0.47 7.58 9.66
C CYS A 96 -0.68 8.59 9.49
N LEU A 97 -1.87 8.12 9.12
CA LEU A 97 -3.08 8.94 9.00
C LEU A 97 -3.73 9.22 10.36
N GLU A 98 -3.67 8.27 11.30
CA GLU A 98 -4.25 8.38 12.65
C GLU A 98 -3.35 9.17 13.62
N ASP A 99 -2.07 8.77 13.76
CA ASP A 99 -1.06 9.41 14.61
C ASP A 99 0.29 9.44 13.89
N LYS A 100 0.42 10.46 13.04
CA LYS A 100 1.61 10.72 12.25
C LYS A 100 2.90 10.77 13.08
N GLY A 101 2.84 11.33 14.29
CA GLY A 101 4.03 11.52 15.13
C GLY A 101 4.57 10.19 15.66
N LYS A 102 3.69 9.36 16.21
CA LYS A 102 4.04 8.02 16.71
C LYS A 102 4.49 7.11 15.57
N ALA A 103 3.74 7.08 14.46
CA ALA A 103 4.06 6.24 13.30
C ALA A 103 5.43 6.57 12.69
N PHE A 104 5.73 7.86 12.52
CA PHE A 104 7.01 8.28 11.96
C PHE A 104 8.19 8.02 12.89
N THR A 105 7.98 8.12 14.19
CA THR A 105 9.02 7.78 15.16
C THR A 105 9.35 6.29 15.09
N ALA A 106 8.34 5.43 14.96
CA ALA A 106 8.50 3.98 14.91
C ALA A 106 9.11 3.47 13.59
N ALA A 107 8.76 4.10 12.46
CA ALA A 107 9.22 3.69 11.13
C ALA A 107 10.38 4.54 10.56
N LYS A 108 10.99 5.40 11.40
CA LYS A 108 11.95 6.42 10.95
C LYS A 108 13.11 5.83 10.15
N ASP A 109 13.73 4.79 10.68
CA ASP A 109 14.87 4.10 10.07
C ASP A 109 14.55 3.58 8.68
N MET A 110 13.40 2.92 8.52
CA MET A 110 12.97 2.36 7.25
C MET A 110 12.59 3.45 6.23
N LEU A 111 11.96 4.54 6.68
CA LEU A 111 11.59 5.67 5.82
C LEU A 111 12.82 6.45 5.34
N GLU A 112 13.83 6.62 6.20
CA GLU A 112 15.09 7.30 5.86
C GLU A 112 15.96 6.48 4.89
N ARG A 113 15.87 5.14 4.95
CA ARG A 113 16.52 4.23 3.99
C ARG A 113 15.93 4.34 2.57
N GLY A 114 14.70 4.84 2.42
CA GLY A 114 14.09 5.12 1.13
C GLY A 114 13.25 3.99 0.53
N GLY A 115 13.08 2.88 1.24
CA GLY A 115 12.24 1.76 0.81
C GLY A 115 12.71 0.40 1.33
N PRO A 116 12.02 -0.67 0.89
CA PRO A 116 12.48 -2.04 1.07
C PRO A 116 13.61 -2.39 0.11
N GLU A 117 14.59 -3.14 0.62
CA GLU A 117 15.76 -3.59 -0.14
C GLU A 117 15.38 -4.61 -1.22
N PHE A 118 14.36 -5.43 -0.99
CA PHE A 118 13.95 -6.46 -1.95
C PHE A 118 13.43 -5.89 -3.29
N LEU A 119 13.05 -4.60 -3.33
CA LEU A 119 12.65 -3.94 -4.57
C LEU A 119 13.85 -3.58 -5.45
N ASP A 120 15.05 -3.47 -4.88
CA ASP A 120 16.28 -3.15 -5.60
C ASP A 120 16.96 -4.40 -6.19
N ILE A 121 16.46 -5.60 -5.87
CA ILE A 121 16.95 -6.85 -6.42
C ILE A 121 16.54 -6.98 -7.89
N ASP A 122 17.55 -7.17 -8.74
CA ASP A 122 17.36 -7.51 -10.15
C ASP A 122 16.88 -8.96 -10.28
N ILE A 123 15.75 -9.14 -10.94
CA ILE A 123 15.07 -10.44 -10.99
C ILE A 123 15.52 -11.21 -12.21
N ASN A 124 16.12 -12.37 -11.97
CA ASN A 124 16.32 -13.37 -13.02
C ASN A 124 15.06 -14.24 -13.14
N GLU A 125 14.17 -13.86 -14.05
CA GLU A 125 12.87 -14.52 -14.24
C GLU A 125 13.03 -16.01 -14.57
N ASP A 126 13.96 -16.37 -15.47
CA ASP A 126 14.26 -17.76 -15.82
C ASP A 126 14.67 -18.60 -14.60
N GLN A 127 15.47 -18.01 -13.71
CA GLN A 127 15.92 -18.68 -12.48
C GLN A 127 14.75 -18.88 -11.50
N LEU A 128 13.88 -17.88 -11.33
CA LEU A 128 12.71 -18.00 -10.45
C LEU A 128 11.73 -19.05 -10.97
N GLU A 129 11.42 -19.03 -12.27
CA GLU A 129 10.52 -20.01 -12.88
C GLU A 129 11.03 -21.44 -12.69
N GLN A 130 12.33 -21.67 -12.90
CA GLN A 130 12.95 -22.98 -12.71
C GLN A 130 12.98 -23.42 -11.25
N ARG A 131 13.34 -22.52 -10.31
CA ARG A 131 13.54 -22.87 -8.89
C ARG A 131 12.22 -23.04 -8.15
N PHE A 132 11.23 -22.19 -8.43
CA PHE A 132 9.95 -22.21 -7.76
C PHE A 132 8.91 -23.12 -8.40
N GLN A 133 9.23 -23.76 -9.54
CA GLN A 133 8.30 -24.59 -10.31
C GLN A 133 6.99 -23.85 -10.63
N TRP A 134 7.12 -22.58 -10.98
CA TRP A 134 5.99 -21.68 -11.10
C TRP A 134 5.10 -22.01 -12.30
N GLU A 135 3.78 -21.90 -12.09
CA GLU A 135 2.81 -21.91 -13.18
C GLU A 135 2.89 -20.61 -13.98
N LYS A 136 2.32 -20.63 -15.19
CA LYS A 136 2.45 -19.58 -16.22
C LYS A 136 2.14 -18.15 -15.72
N ASP A 137 1.25 -18.01 -14.75
CA ASP A 137 0.79 -16.70 -14.26
C ASP A 137 1.48 -16.26 -12.95
N ALA A 138 2.28 -17.13 -12.33
CA ALA A 138 2.86 -16.87 -11.01
C ALA A 138 3.90 -15.74 -11.03
N LEU A 139 4.70 -15.65 -12.11
CA LEU A 139 5.64 -14.55 -12.29
C LEU A 139 4.94 -13.20 -12.41
N GLU A 140 3.86 -13.13 -13.22
CA GLU A 140 3.05 -11.92 -13.35
C GLU A 140 2.40 -11.52 -12.02
N ASN A 141 1.88 -12.49 -11.28
CA ASN A 141 1.32 -12.27 -9.94
C ASN A 141 2.36 -11.71 -8.96
N MET A 142 3.59 -12.22 -8.99
CA MET A 142 4.70 -11.72 -8.18
C MET A 142 5.08 -10.29 -8.56
N GLN A 143 5.23 -10.00 -9.86
CA GLN A 143 5.51 -8.65 -10.36
C GLN A 143 4.42 -7.66 -9.97
N ASN A 144 3.14 -8.06 -10.05
CA ASN A 144 2.00 -7.27 -9.60
C ASN A 144 2.05 -6.99 -8.08
N ALA A 145 2.42 -7.98 -7.27
CA ALA A 145 2.57 -7.80 -5.83
C ALA A 145 3.71 -6.82 -5.48
N ARG A 146 4.86 -6.90 -6.16
CA ARG A 146 5.97 -5.92 -6.01
C ARG A 146 5.56 -4.51 -6.45
N LYS A 147 4.80 -4.39 -7.53
CA LYS A 147 4.25 -3.10 -7.98
C LYS A 147 3.32 -2.49 -6.93
N LYS A 148 2.46 -3.30 -6.29
CA LYS A 148 1.62 -2.85 -5.15
C LYS A 148 2.51 -2.35 -4.00
N THR A 149 3.62 -3.04 -3.68
CA THR A 149 4.59 -2.57 -2.68
C THR A 149 5.15 -1.20 -3.02
N ASN A 150 5.65 -1.03 -4.25
CA ASN A 150 6.25 0.24 -4.69
C ASN A 150 5.26 1.41 -4.55
N ILE A 151 4.00 1.19 -4.93
CA ILE A 151 2.93 2.17 -4.79
C ILE A 151 2.69 2.56 -3.31
N LEU A 152 2.63 1.58 -2.41
CA LEU A 152 2.42 1.83 -0.97
C LEU A 152 3.59 2.61 -0.35
N TRP A 153 4.83 2.27 -0.72
CA TRP A 153 6.02 2.98 -0.27
C TRP A 153 6.09 4.40 -0.81
N TYR A 154 5.67 4.61 -2.05
CA TYR A 154 5.53 5.95 -2.60
C TYR A 154 4.51 6.77 -1.82
N ASP A 155 3.36 6.20 -1.45
CA ASP A 155 2.35 6.88 -0.63
C ASP A 155 2.93 7.25 0.76
N LEU A 156 3.65 6.33 1.42
CA LEU A 156 4.35 6.59 2.69
C LEU A 156 5.39 7.72 2.56
N TRP A 157 6.23 7.68 1.53
CA TRP A 157 7.25 8.68 1.26
C TRP A 157 6.64 10.08 1.08
N ARG A 158 5.49 10.18 0.40
CA ARG A 158 4.79 11.46 0.22
C ARG A 158 4.29 12.04 1.54
N ILE A 159 3.67 11.20 2.37
CA ILE A 159 3.17 11.63 3.68
C ILE A 159 4.34 12.07 4.57
N TYR A 160 5.45 11.33 4.54
CA TYR A 160 6.68 11.64 5.27
C TYR A 160 7.28 12.99 4.86
N ASN A 161 7.49 13.20 3.56
CA ASN A 161 8.09 14.41 3.01
C ASN A 161 7.11 15.59 2.89
N LYS A 162 5.87 15.45 3.38
CA LYS A 162 4.81 16.46 3.26
C LYS A 162 4.58 16.91 1.80
N VAL A 163 4.84 16.02 0.84
CA VAL A 163 4.55 16.26 -0.57
C VAL A 163 3.02 16.19 -0.72
N PRO A 164 2.37 17.23 -1.24
CA PRO A 164 0.93 17.22 -1.43
C PRO A 164 0.50 15.98 -2.22
N LEU A 165 -0.64 15.41 -1.83
CA LEU A 165 -1.35 14.41 -2.63
C LEU A 165 -1.90 15.13 -3.87
N THR A 166 -1.07 15.29 -4.90
CA THR A 166 -1.31 16.09 -6.11
C THR A 166 -2.70 15.87 -6.72
N LYS A 167 -3.32 17.01 -7.03
CA LYS A 167 -4.66 17.28 -7.56
C LYS A 167 -5.01 16.52 -8.83
#